data_AF-A0A0F3N757-F1
#
_entry.id   AF-A0A0F3N757-F1
#
_cell.length_a   1.000
_cell.length_b   1.000
_cell.length_c   1.000
_cell.angle_alpha   90.00
_cell.angle_beta   90.00
_cell.angle_gamma   90.00
#
_symmetry.space_group_name_H-M   'P 1'
#
loop_
_entity.id
_entity.type
_entity.pdbx_description
1 polymer ?
#
loop_
_entity_poly.entity_id
_entity_poly.type
_entity_poly.pdbx_seq_one_letter_code
_entity_poly.pdbx_strand_id
1 'polypeptide(L)'
;MLVIDPDQCIDCGVCVPECPIDAIVPDDSIRDVLEFSDSTLNEEQKNLKKSYEINKKFSKQWKNITSAKPANPEAESYKYTKDKFIYFDENLSK
;
A
#
# COMPACT_ATOMS: atom_id res chain seq x y z
N MET A 1 0.36 -3.75 -8.16
CA MET A 1 0.31 -3.30 -6.74
C MET A 1 -0.61 -4.25 -5.98
N LEU A 2 -0.38 -4.44 -4.68
CA LEU A 2 -1.30 -5.16 -3.79
C LEU A 2 -1.80 -4.16 -2.72
N VAL A 3 -3.00 -4.41 -2.21
CA VAL A 3 -3.65 -3.56 -1.20
C VAL A 3 -4.25 -4.41 -0.08
N ILE A 4 -4.41 -3.80 1.09
CA ILE A 4 -5.03 -4.35 2.30
C ILE A 4 -6.37 -3.62 2.50
N ASP A 5 -7.42 -4.36 2.84
CA ASP A 5 -8.72 -3.79 3.20
C ASP A 5 -8.68 -3.33 4.68
N PRO A 6 -8.74 -2.02 4.97
CA PRO A 6 -8.67 -1.54 6.36
C PRO A 6 -9.89 -1.94 7.19
N ASP A 7 -11.05 -2.20 6.57
CA ASP A 7 -12.25 -2.61 7.33
C ASP A 7 -12.21 -4.11 7.72
N GLN A 8 -11.36 -4.92 7.06
CA GLN A 8 -11.19 -6.34 7.36
C GLN A 8 -9.87 -6.65 8.06
N CYS A 9 -8.91 -5.73 8.02
CA CYS A 9 -7.69 -5.84 8.80
C CYS A 9 -8.04 -5.88 10.29
N ILE A 10 -7.35 -6.74 11.04
CA ILE A 10 -7.50 -6.89 12.49
C ILE A 10 -6.22 -6.50 13.24
N ASP A 11 -5.30 -5.80 12.55
CA ASP A 11 -4.05 -5.28 13.10
C ASP A 11 -3.16 -6.33 13.79
N CYS A 12 -3.14 -7.57 13.26
CA CYS A 12 -2.34 -8.65 13.83
C CYS A 12 -0.82 -8.51 13.57
N GLY A 13 -0.42 -7.65 12.63
CA GLY A 13 0.99 -7.36 12.32
C GLY A 13 1.78 -8.46 11.61
N VAL A 14 1.20 -9.64 11.36
CA VAL A 14 1.91 -10.80 10.80
C VAL A 14 2.47 -10.53 9.40
N CYS A 15 1.81 -9.70 8.59
CA CYS A 15 2.25 -9.41 7.22
C CYS A 15 3.44 -8.44 7.15
N VAL A 16 3.69 -7.64 8.19
CA VAL A 16 4.73 -6.61 8.20
C VAL A 16 6.14 -7.20 7.98
N PRO A 17 6.61 -8.18 8.79
CA PRO A 17 7.94 -8.76 8.60
C PRO A 17 8.07 -9.65 7.35
N GLU A 18 6.94 -10.07 6.77
CA GLU A 18 6.92 -10.97 5.61
C GLU A 18 7.11 -10.21 4.29
N CYS A 19 6.97 -8.88 4.28
CA CYS A 19 7.15 -8.08 3.07
C CYS A 19 8.65 -7.95 2.73
N PRO A 20 9.15 -8.50 1.60
CA PRO A 20 10.59 -8.51 1.30
C PRO A 20 11.21 -7.13 1.00
N ILE A 21 10.37 -6.09 0.94
CA ILE A 21 10.74 -4.71 0.62
C ILE A 21 10.20 -3.72 1.66
N ASP A 22 9.72 -4.21 2.80
CA ASP A 22 9.23 -3.39 3.92
C ASP A 22 8.16 -2.36 3.52
N ALA A 23 7.28 -2.71 2.58
CA ALA A 23 6.27 -1.79 2.04
C ALA A 23 4.98 -1.72 2.89
N ILE A 24 4.82 -2.60 3.88
CA ILE A 24 3.64 -2.65 4.74
C ILE A 24 3.96 -1.93 6.04
N VAL A 25 3.11 -0.98 6.42
CA VAL A 25 3.20 -0.22 7.67
C VAL A 25 1.93 -0.42 8.50
N PRO A 26 2.01 -0.44 9.84
CA PRO A 26 0.82 -0.50 10.70
C PRO A 26 -0.02 0.78 10.63
N ASP A 27 -1.34 0.68 10.73
CA ASP A 27 -2.26 1.83 10.69
C ASP A 27 -1.96 2.86 11.80
N ASP A 28 -1.59 2.40 13.01
CA ASP A 28 -1.18 3.27 14.11
C ASP A 28 -0.01 4.20 13.76
N SER A 29 0.88 3.76 12.87
CA SER A 29 2.05 4.56 12.46
C SER A 29 1.71 5.74 11.54
N ILE A 30 0.51 5.72 10.95
CA ILE A 30 0.05 6.74 10.00
C ILE A 30 -1.15 7.54 10.51
N ARG A 31 -1.63 7.30 11.74
CA ARG A 31 -2.83 7.96 12.27
C ARG A 31 -2.74 9.48 12.21
N ASP A 32 -1.64 10.04 12.71
CA ASP A 32 -1.38 11.48 12.67
C ASP A 32 -1.37 12.00 11.22
N VAL A 33 -0.80 11.23 10.30
CA VAL A 33 -0.73 11.57 8.88
C VAL A 33 -2.12 11.66 8.24
N LEU A 34 -3.07 10.82 8.66
CA LEU A 34 -4.44 10.84 8.15
C LEU A 34 -5.24 12.03 8.70
N GLU A 35 -4.98 12.45 9.93
CA GLU A 35 -5.69 13.54 10.60
C GLU A 35 -5.21 14.93 10.15
N PHE A 36 -3.94 15.08 9.76
CA PHE A 36 -3.38 16.36 9.33
C PHE A 36 -3.73 16.74 7.87
N SER A 37 -3.75 18.05 7.59
CA SER A 37 -3.96 18.58 6.24
C SER A 37 -2.71 18.44 5.37
N ASP A 38 -2.91 18.22 4.07
CA ASP A 38 -1.81 17.98 3.11
C ASP A 38 -0.77 19.12 3.07
N SER A 39 -1.16 20.35 3.43
CA SER A 39 -0.27 21.50 3.52
C SER A 39 0.79 21.40 4.64
N THR A 40 0.55 20.53 5.63
CA THR A 40 1.43 20.35 6.80
C THR A 40 2.29 19.09 6.72
N LEU A 41 1.97 18.20 5.77
CA LEU A 41 2.66 16.93 5.57
C LEU A 41 3.89 17.11 4.68
N ASN A 42 4.95 16.37 4.99
CA ASN A 42 6.06 16.20 4.06
C ASN A 42 5.68 15.20 2.93
N GLU A 43 6.53 15.05 1.91
CA GLU A 43 6.24 14.20 0.75
C GLU A 43 6.09 12.70 1.10
N GLU A 44 6.84 12.21 2.09
CA GLU A 44 6.72 10.84 2.55
C GLU A 44 5.37 10.59 3.24
N GLN A 45 4.95 11.50 4.10
CA GLN A 45 3.64 11.46 4.76
C GLN A 45 2.50 11.58 3.75
N LYS A 46 2.61 12.46 2.75
CA LYS A 46 1.64 12.53 1.65
C LYS A 46 1.55 11.20 0.88
N ASN A 47 2.68 10.54 0.66
CA ASN A 47 2.73 9.23 0.01
C ASN A 47 2.08 8.12 0.87
N LEU A 48 2.24 8.17 2.20
CA LEU A 48 1.54 7.27 3.12
C LEU A 48 0.03 7.51 3.09
N LYS A 49 -0.42 8.76 3.18
CA LYS A 49 -1.83 9.13 3.06
C LYS A 49 -2.43 8.68 1.72
N LYS A 50 -1.71 8.90 0.62
CA LYS A 50 -2.09 8.44 -0.72
C LYS A 50 -2.18 6.91 -0.79
N SER A 51 -1.23 6.19 -0.18
CA SER A 51 -1.26 4.72 -0.10
C SER A 51 -2.49 4.24 0.67
N TYR A 52 -2.84 4.88 1.79
CA TYR A 52 -4.02 4.54 2.56
C TYR A 52 -5.31 4.70 1.74
N GLU A 53 -5.46 5.81 1.01
CA GLU A 53 -6.62 6.02 0.14
C GLU A 53 -6.71 4.98 -0.99
N ILE A 54 -5.57 4.58 -1.56
CA ILE A 54 -5.50 3.48 -2.54
C ILE A 54 -5.93 2.16 -1.89
N ASN A 55 -5.44 1.85 -0.69
CA ASN A 55 -5.84 0.65 0.04
C ASN A 55 -7.35 0.60 0.26
N LYS A 56 -7.92 1.68 0.81
CA LYS A 56 -9.35 1.81 1.08
C LYS A 56 -10.21 1.72 -0.19
N LYS A 57 -9.82 2.40 -1.28
CA LYS A 57 -10.59 2.41 -2.54
C LYS A 57 -10.53 1.06 -3.25
N PHE A 58 -9.32 0.54 -3.47
CA PHE A 58 -9.12 -0.60 -4.39
C PHE A 58 -9.28 -1.95 -3.72
N SER A 59 -9.18 -2.06 -2.39
CA SER A 59 -9.51 -3.31 -1.69
C SER A 59 -10.97 -3.74 -1.91
N LYS A 60 -11.87 -2.79 -2.14
CA LYS A 60 -13.29 -3.05 -2.46
C LYS A 60 -13.55 -3.37 -3.93
N GLN A 61 -12.59 -3.10 -4.83
CA GLN A 61 -12.77 -3.21 -6.28
C GLN A 61 -11.96 -4.36 -6.89
N TRP A 62 -10.76 -4.60 -6.39
CA TRP A 62 -9.89 -5.68 -6.86
C TRP A 62 -10.32 -7.04 -6.29
N LYS A 63 -10.02 -8.10 -7.05
CA LYS A 63 -10.29 -9.47 -6.62
C LYS A 63 -9.36 -9.85 -5.45
N ASN A 64 -9.91 -10.55 -4.47
CA ASN A 64 -9.16 -11.03 -3.32
C ASN A 64 -8.07 -12.04 -3.74
N ILE A 65 -6.88 -11.91 -3.14
CA ILE A 65 -5.77 -12.85 -3.27
C ILE A 65 -5.58 -13.59 -1.94
N THR A 66 -5.88 -14.88 -1.90
CA THR A 66 -5.83 -15.71 -0.69
C THR A 66 -4.69 -16.74 -0.70
N SER A 67 -3.83 -16.71 -1.71
CA SER A 67 -2.69 -17.62 -1.85
C SER A 67 -1.53 -16.91 -2.53
N ALA A 68 -0.32 -17.24 -2.11
CA ALA A 68 0.89 -16.68 -2.67
C ALA A 68 1.00 -16.97 -4.18
N LYS A 69 1.49 -15.98 -4.92
CA LYS A 69 1.83 -16.08 -6.34
C LYS A 69 3.29 -15.68 -6.52
N PRO A 70 3.96 -16.12 -7.60
CA PRO A 70 5.28 -15.61 -7.94
C PRO A 70 5.28 -14.08 -7.99
N ALA A 71 6.39 -13.48 -7.54
CA ALA A 71 6.61 -12.05 -7.71
C ALA A 71 6.57 -11.67 -9.20
N ASN A 72 6.31 -10.39 -9.48
CA ASN A 72 6.46 -9.87 -10.83
C ASN A 72 7.90 -10.15 -11.32
N PRO A 73 8.11 -10.63 -12.57
CA PRO A 73 9.45 -10.86 -13.12
C PRO A 73 10.40 -9.66 -13.01
N GLU A 74 9.86 -8.45 -12.99
CA GLU A 74 10.59 -7.19 -12.88
C GLU A 74 10.69 -6.69 -11.42
N ALA A 75 10.25 -7.45 -10.42
CA ALA A 75 10.20 -6.98 -9.03
C ALA A 75 11.57 -6.50 -8.50
N GLU A 76 12.66 -7.17 -8.87
CA GLU A 76 14.01 -6.82 -8.43
C GLU A 76 14.48 -5.48 -9.01
N SER A 77 14.15 -5.17 -10.27
CA SER A 77 14.54 -3.89 -10.88
C SER A 77 13.81 -2.70 -10.25
N TYR A 78 12.61 -2.92 -9.72
CA TYR A 78 11.81 -1.90 -9.05
C TYR A 78 12.00 -1.82 -7.53
N LYS A 79 12.83 -2.69 -6.94
CA LYS A 79 12.94 -2.83 -5.48
C LYS A 79 13.18 -1.49 -4.77
N TYR A 80 14.17 -0.73 -5.25
CA TYR A 80 14.60 0.55 -4.66
C TYR A 80 14.24 1.79 -5.49
N THR A 81 13.38 1.62 -6.51
CA THR A 81 12.88 2.75 -7.30
C THR A 81 12.00 3.65 -6.43
N LYS A 82 12.32 4.94 -6.40
CA LYS A 82 11.49 5.96 -5.75
C LYS A 82 10.28 6.31 -6.63
N ASP A 83 9.25 6.90 -6.03
CA ASP A 83 8.09 7.46 -6.74
C ASP A 83 7.34 6.48 -7.66
N LYS A 84 7.25 5.21 -7.24
CA LYS A 84 6.57 4.13 -7.98
C LYS A 84 5.09 4.39 -8.28
N PHE A 85 4.47 5.41 -7.68
CA PHE A 85 3.11 5.84 -8.01
C PHE A 85 2.95 6.28 -9.47
N ILE A 86 4.02 6.66 -10.17
CA ILE A 86 3.95 6.98 -11.60
C ILE A 86 3.56 5.76 -12.45
N TYR A 87 3.78 4.55 -11.94
CA TYR A 87 3.43 3.29 -12.58
C TYR A 87 2.09 2.73 -12.07
N PHE A 88 1.39 3.46 -11.21
CA PHE A 88 0.11 3.01 -10.69
C PHE A 88 -0.96 3.07 -11.79
N ASP A 89 -1.66 1.96 -11.99
CA ASP A 89 -2.80 1.82 -12.89
C ASP A 89 -3.90 1.07 -12.12
N GLU A 90 -5.11 1.61 -12.17
CA GLU A 90 -6.30 1.08 -11.49
C GLU A 90 -6.66 -0.33 -12.00
N ASN A 91 -6.30 -0.69 -13.24
CA ASN A 91 -6.48 -2.01 -13.87
C ASN A 91 -7.84 -2.67 -13.59
N LEU A 92 -8.93 -1.89 -13.52
CA LEU A 92 -10.27 -2.38 -13.15
C LEU A 92 -10.90 -3.32 -14.19
N SER A 93 -10.33 -3.39 -15.39
CA SER A 93 -10.88 -4.07 -16.57
C SER A 93 -9.95 -5.10 -17.22
N LYS A 94 -8.79 -5.39 -16.63
CA LYS A 94 -7.86 -6.44 -17.08
C LYS A 94 -7.91 -7.68 -16.18
#